data_AF-A0AA38UBA8-F1
#
_entry.id   AF-A0AA38UBA8-F1
#
_cell.length_a   1.000
_cell.length_b   1.000
_cell.length_c   1.000
_cell.angle_alpha   90.00
_cell.angle_beta   90.00
_cell.angle_gamma   90.00
#
_symmetry.space_group_name_H-M   'P 1'
#
loop_
_entity.id
_entity.type
_entity.pdbx_description
1 polymer ?
#
loop_
_entity_poly.entity_id
_entity_poly.type
_entity_poly.pdbx_seq_one_letter_code
_entity_poly.pdbx_strand_id
1 'polypeptide(L)'
;MNDDEHTSSFITDESNLPQSQNEPIHRPEVIRTEASQSATGDVRLRLDVSKLTEKWKTTYSISNDAKAKGRSTRQQRVSSSSLSKDAGVSSVDADISEAALSRVISKEDFKEMEILGQFNLGFIIARRRQKLVSEEEVEENDVENTTGILDDLFIVDQHAADEKYNFETLQQTTNIRCQRLLQPRPLELTASDEIVALENIDVLKLNGFELEVIDDAQEEDEDIQMLDNGDHSQIHRRLRLIAQPVSKNTVFDMRDLEELIQLLHDRPTGQTVRCSKARAMFAMRACRKSVMVGMPLTKSQMNSVVTHMGTMNQPWNCPHGRPTMRHLFDMANLQPSTHNEYSARKVNWAALESKS
;
A
#
# COMPACT_ATOMS: atom_id res chain seq x y z
N MET A 1 -60.83 40.70 26.89
CA MET A 1 -60.04 39.71 26.15
C MET A 1 -58.85 39.41 27.02
N ASN A 2 -58.98 38.56 28.05
CA ASN A 2 -59.80 37.31 28.14
C ASN A 2 -59.26 36.26 27.15
N ASP A 3 -58.86 35.05 27.55
CA ASP A 3 -59.00 34.38 28.87
C ASP A 3 -57.74 33.62 29.34
N ASP A 4 -57.76 33.19 30.60
CA ASP A 4 -56.75 32.40 31.31
C ASP A 4 -56.99 30.86 31.19
N GLU A 5 -56.09 30.09 31.81
CA GLU A 5 -56.25 28.69 32.29
C GLU A 5 -56.62 27.57 31.28
N HIS A 6 -55.72 26.58 31.17
CA HIS A 6 -55.85 25.41 32.06
C HIS A 6 -54.54 24.62 32.22
N THR A 7 -54.39 23.99 33.39
CA THR A 7 -53.27 23.14 33.78
C THR A 7 -53.68 21.67 33.91
N SER A 8 -52.73 20.75 33.73
CA SER A 8 -52.82 19.38 34.26
C SER A 8 -51.42 18.85 34.58
N SER A 9 -51.25 18.29 35.77
CA SER A 9 -49.97 17.84 36.34
C SER A 9 -50.03 16.37 36.78
N PHE A 10 -48.98 15.90 37.48
CA PHE A 10 -48.71 14.53 37.96
C PHE A 10 -48.25 13.57 36.84
N ILE A 11 -47.06 12.93 36.89
CA ILE A 11 -46.34 12.16 37.94
C ILE A 11 -46.91 10.76 38.15
N THR A 12 -46.18 9.74 37.66
CA THR A 12 -45.91 8.45 38.34
C THR A 12 -44.74 7.68 37.71
N ASP A 13 -44.11 6.84 38.55
CA ASP A 13 -43.33 5.62 38.28
C ASP A 13 -42.12 5.61 37.32
N GLU A 14 -40.94 5.66 37.95
CA GLU A 14 -39.84 4.77 37.58
C GLU A 14 -40.21 3.30 37.89
N SER A 15 -40.56 2.49 36.88
CA SER A 15 -40.22 1.06 36.85
C SER A 15 -40.52 0.40 35.50
N ASN A 16 -39.82 -0.71 35.21
CA ASN A 16 -40.05 -1.62 34.09
C ASN A 16 -39.84 -1.07 32.66
N LEU A 17 -38.57 -0.96 32.26
CA LEU A 17 -38.13 -1.29 30.90
C LEU A 17 -37.12 -2.46 30.98
N PRO A 18 -37.20 -3.47 30.10
CA PRO A 18 -36.44 -4.71 30.27
C PRO A 18 -34.96 -4.52 29.98
N GLN A 19 -34.10 -4.95 30.91
CA GLN A 19 -32.66 -5.02 30.70
C GLN A 19 -32.34 -6.10 29.66
N SER A 20 -31.99 -5.71 28.43
CA SER A 20 -31.37 -6.63 27.48
C SER A 20 -29.98 -7.02 28.00
N GLN A 21 -29.85 -8.27 28.49
CA GLN A 21 -28.58 -8.81 28.98
C GLN A 21 -27.56 -8.83 27.84
N ASN A 22 -26.65 -7.85 27.85
CA ASN A 22 -25.64 -7.68 26.81
C ASN A 22 -24.42 -8.55 27.13
N GLU A 23 -24.61 -9.87 27.19
CA GLU A 23 -23.54 -10.82 27.46
C GLU A 23 -22.46 -10.74 26.37
N PRO A 24 -21.18 -10.53 26.73
CA PRO A 24 -20.12 -10.47 25.74
C PRO A 24 -19.88 -11.87 25.15
N ILE A 25 -20.16 -12.03 23.84
CA ILE A 25 -20.01 -13.31 23.11
C ILE A 25 -18.56 -13.80 23.23
N HIS A 26 -18.33 -14.73 24.16
CA HIS A 26 -16.99 -15.22 24.50
C HIS A 26 -16.47 -16.15 23.40
N ARG A 27 -15.67 -15.59 22.49
CA ARG A 27 -14.95 -16.36 21.46
C ARG A 27 -13.60 -16.81 22.02
N PRO A 28 -13.35 -18.12 22.26
CA PRO A 28 -12.14 -18.61 22.91
C PRO A 28 -10.85 -18.45 22.07
N GLU A 29 -10.98 -18.08 20.80
CA GLU A 29 -9.85 -17.81 19.89
C GLU A 29 -9.21 -16.42 20.11
N VAL A 30 -9.90 -15.50 20.81
CA VAL A 30 -9.44 -14.11 21.01
C VAL A 30 -8.92 -13.91 22.43
N ILE A 31 -7.66 -14.28 22.65
CA ILE A 31 -6.97 -14.02 23.93
C ILE A 31 -6.64 -12.52 24.02
N ARG A 32 -7.48 -11.75 24.71
CA ARG A 32 -7.13 -10.42 25.20
C ARG A 32 -6.40 -10.55 26.54
N THR A 33 -5.14 -10.16 26.59
CA THR A 33 -4.38 -10.09 27.85
C THR A 33 -4.63 -8.76 28.53
N GLU A 34 -5.48 -8.75 29.56
CA GLU A 34 -5.73 -7.56 30.40
C GLU A 34 -4.57 -7.28 31.35
N ALA A 35 -3.48 -6.68 30.84
CA ALA A 35 -2.43 -6.07 31.66
C ALA A 35 -1.48 -5.17 30.85
N SER A 36 -1.85 -3.90 30.61
CA SER A 36 -0.94 -2.74 30.74
C SER A 36 -1.62 -1.42 30.40
N GLN A 37 -1.43 -0.41 31.26
CA GLN A 37 -1.73 0.99 30.95
C GLN A 37 -0.48 1.63 30.33
N SER A 38 -0.33 1.53 29.01
CA SER A 38 0.73 2.22 28.26
C SER A 38 0.26 2.61 26.85
N ALA A 39 0.71 3.76 26.36
CA ALA A 39 0.12 4.45 25.21
C ALA A 39 0.56 3.91 23.82
N THR A 40 0.92 2.63 23.71
CA THR A 40 1.41 2.00 22.47
C THR A 40 0.74 0.65 22.27
N GLY A 41 -0.38 0.63 21.53
CA GLY A 41 -1.24 -0.54 21.31
C GLY A 41 -0.66 -1.59 20.34
N ASP A 42 0.38 -2.30 20.77
CA ASP A 42 1.11 -3.30 19.98
C ASP A 42 0.37 -4.67 19.95
N VAL A 43 -0.42 -4.94 18.91
CA VAL A 43 -1.29 -6.13 18.82
C VAL A 43 -0.51 -7.38 18.39
N ARG A 44 0.00 -8.14 19.37
CA ARG A 44 0.76 -9.37 19.13
C ARG A 44 -0.11 -10.60 18.89
N LEU A 45 -0.40 -10.89 17.62
CA LEU A 45 -1.00 -12.15 17.19
C LEU A 45 0.05 -13.26 17.11
N ARG A 46 -0.29 -14.48 17.57
CA ARG A 46 0.54 -15.68 17.44
C ARG A 46 0.02 -16.55 16.30
N LEU A 47 0.79 -16.67 15.21
CA LEU A 47 0.51 -17.60 14.13
C LEU A 47 1.09 -18.99 14.47
N ASP A 48 0.23 -20.00 14.56
CA ASP A 48 0.64 -21.37 14.86
C ASP A 48 1.09 -22.10 13.58
N VAL A 49 2.36 -21.89 13.23
CA VAL A 49 3.02 -22.48 12.05
C VAL A 49 2.98 -24.01 12.11
N SER A 50 3.04 -24.60 13.30
CA SER A 50 2.96 -26.06 13.49
C SER A 50 1.59 -26.60 13.06
N LYS A 51 0.48 -26.03 13.56
CA LYS A 51 -0.88 -26.44 13.15
C LYS A 51 -1.15 -26.19 11.67
N LEU A 52 -0.62 -25.10 11.11
CA LEU A 52 -0.72 -24.83 9.67
C LEU A 52 -0.04 -25.96 8.87
N THR A 53 1.18 -26.31 9.27
CA THR A 53 1.99 -27.39 8.67
C THR A 53 1.36 -28.77 8.86
N GLU A 54 0.75 -29.05 10.01
CA GLU A 54 0.08 -30.34 10.29
C GLU A 54 -1.12 -30.58 9.38
N LYS A 55 -2.07 -29.63 9.30
CA LYS A 55 -3.20 -29.70 8.35
C LYS A 55 -2.72 -29.88 6.91
N TRP A 56 -1.64 -29.19 6.55
CA TRP A 56 -1.11 -29.25 5.20
C TRP A 56 -0.41 -30.59 4.91
N LYS A 57 0.30 -31.18 5.88
CA LYS A 57 0.78 -32.58 5.83
C LYS A 57 -0.36 -33.57 5.67
N THR A 58 -1.49 -33.42 6.39
CA THR A 58 -2.66 -34.31 6.19
C THR A 58 -3.16 -34.29 4.73
N THR A 59 -3.03 -33.15 4.04
CA THR A 59 -3.40 -33.01 2.63
C THR A 59 -2.33 -33.56 1.68
N TYR A 60 -1.05 -33.48 2.06
CA TYR A 60 0.11 -33.82 1.21
C TYR A 60 0.58 -35.29 1.34
N SER A 61 0.42 -35.91 2.52
CA SER A 61 0.85 -37.28 2.83
C SER A 61 0.11 -38.38 2.05
N ILE A 62 -0.91 -38.03 1.27
CA ILE A 62 -1.58 -38.95 0.34
C ILE A 62 -0.75 -39.15 -0.95
N SER A 63 0.18 -38.24 -1.27
CA SER A 63 0.74 -38.12 -2.64
C SER A 63 2.22 -38.50 -2.83
N ASN A 64 3.04 -38.64 -1.78
CA ASN A 64 4.45 -39.02 -1.93
C ASN A 64 5.03 -39.72 -0.70
N ASP A 65 5.30 -41.02 -0.83
CA ASP A 65 6.00 -41.85 0.15
C ASP A 65 7.20 -42.57 -0.51
N ALA A 66 8.25 -41.80 -0.81
CA ALA A 66 9.44 -42.32 -1.48
C ALA A 66 10.73 -41.57 -1.09
N LYS A 67 11.53 -42.22 -0.23
CA LYS A 67 13.01 -42.17 -0.12
C LYS A 67 13.71 -40.82 0.12
N ALA A 68 14.58 -40.81 1.14
CA ALA A 68 15.56 -39.75 1.40
C ALA A 68 16.94 -40.36 1.72
N LYS A 69 18.02 -39.63 1.39
CA LYS A 69 19.34 -39.51 2.09
C LYS A 69 20.49 -39.17 1.10
N GLY A 70 21.24 -38.08 1.32
CA GLY A 70 22.46 -37.78 0.54
C GLY A 70 23.19 -36.48 0.91
N ARG A 71 24.37 -36.58 1.55
CA ARG A 71 25.34 -35.50 1.87
C ARG A 71 26.48 -35.58 0.83
N SER A 72 27.25 -34.55 0.43
CA SER A 72 27.47 -33.13 0.81
C SER A 72 28.41 -32.51 -0.30
N THR A 73 28.77 -31.21 -0.47
CA THR A 73 28.76 -29.98 0.36
C THR A 73 28.78 -28.69 -0.50
N ARG A 74 27.83 -27.78 -0.27
CA ARG A 74 27.88 -26.28 -0.36
C ARG A 74 28.99 -25.58 -1.19
N GLN A 75 28.57 -24.84 -2.23
CA GLN A 75 28.98 -23.45 -2.49
C GLN A 75 27.73 -22.54 -2.60
N GLN A 76 27.89 -21.21 -2.71
CA GLN A 76 26.85 -20.23 -2.34
C GLN A 76 25.90 -19.80 -3.48
N ARG A 77 24.64 -20.26 -3.42
CA ARG A 77 23.48 -19.54 -3.98
C ARG A 77 22.88 -18.61 -2.92
N VAL A 78 22.20 -17.54 -3.34
CA VAL A 78 21.44 -16.66 -2.42
C VAL A 78 20.25 -17.46 -1.89
N SER A 79 20.21 -17.71 -0.59
CA SER A 79 19.15 -18.48 0.05
C SER A 79 17.95 -17.60 0.43
N SER A 80 16.75 -18.19 0.39
CA SER A 80 15.50 -17.61 0.90
C SER A 80 15.57 -17.14 2.36
N SER A 81 16.52 -17.64 3.14
CA SER A 81 16.83 -17.12 4.48
C SER A 81 17.44 -15.70 4.51
N SER A 82 17.72 -15.07 3.35
CA SER A 82 17.93 -13.62 3.23
C SER A 82 16.59 -12.91 3.09
N LEU A 83 15.70 -13.36 2.19
CA LEU A 83 14.33 -12.83 2.03
C LEU A 83 13.56 -12.79 3.36
N SER A 84 13.62 -13.87 4.15
CA SER A 84 12.96 -13.93 5.46
C SER A 84 13.56 -13.00 6.52
N LYS A 85 14.72 -12.38 6.28
CA LYS A 85 15.31 -11.32 7.12
C LYS A 85 15.01 -9.94 6.57
N ASP A 86 15.30 -9.75 5.28
CA ASP A 86 15.33 -8.45 4.60
C ASP A 86 13.92 -7.95 4.24
N ALA A 87 13.03 -8.87 3.87
CA ALA A 87 11.62 -8.66 3.51
C ALA A 87 10.62 -9.43 4.39
N GLY A 88 11.09 -10.02 5.50
CA GLY A 88 10.27 -10.73 6.47
C GLY A 88 9.43 -9.79 7.34
N VAL A 89 8.42 -10.30 8.03
CA VAL A 89 7.53 -9.50 8.91
C VAL A 89 8.27 -8.76 10.04
N SER A 90 9.48 -9.21 10.42
CA SER A 90 10.34 -8.55 11.41
C SER A 90 11.24 -7.43 10.85
N SER A 91 11.22 -7.17 9.54
CA SER A 91 11.98 -6.07 8.93
C SER A 91 11.28 -4.73 9.19
N VAL A 92 12.01 -3.76 9.74
CA VAL A 92 11.50 -2.42 10.06
C VAL A 92 11.81 -1.42 8.94
N ASP A 93 12.96 -1.57 8.30
CA ASP A 93 13.44 -0.66 7.24
C ASP A 93 12.73 -0.93 5.90
N ALA A 94 11.80 -0.04 5.53
CA ALA A 94 10.97 -0.19 4.34
C ALA A 94 11.80 -0.30 3.03
N ASP A 95 12.90 0.44 2.93
CA ASP A 95 13.77 0.47 1.74
C ASP A 95 14.52 -0.86 1.54
N ILE A 96 14.92 -1.52 2.63
CA ILE A 96 15.57 -2.83 2.59
C ILE A 96 14.58 -3.89 2.14
N SER A 97 13.34 -3.85 2.67
CA SER A 97 12.27 -4.73 2.20
C SER A 97 11.91 -4.49 0.75
N GLU A 98 11.79 -3.23 0.31
CA GLU A 98 11.50 -2.87 -1.08
C GLU A 98 12.60 -3.39 -2.02
N ALA A 99 13.88 -3.16 -1.69
CA ALA A 99 15.01 -3.67 -2.46
C ALA A 99 15.11 -5.21 -2.47
N ALA A 100 14.67 -5.89 -1.41
CA ALA A 100 14.65 -7.35 -1.35
C ALA A 100 13.46 -7.95 -2.12
N LEU A 101 12.27 -7.35 -2.04
CA LEU A 101 11.07 -7.77 -2.77
C LEU A 101 11.23 -7.53 -4.28
N SER A 102 11.70 -6.35 -4.69
CA SER A 102 11.87 -5.98 -6.11
C SER A 102 12.96 -6.78 -6.84
N ARG A 103 13.93 -7.36 -6.11
CA ARG A 103 14.94 -8.28 -6.66
C ARG A 103 14.41 -9.69 -6.91
N VAL A 104 13.27 -10.04 -6.34
CA VAL A 104 12.80 -11.43 -6.27
C VAL A 104 11.44 -11.63 -6.90
N ILE A 105 10.55 -10.64 -6.86
CA ILE A 105 9.17 -10.74 -7.35
C ILE A 105 9.02 -9.94 -8.64
N SER A 106 8.64 -10.62 -9.74
CA SER A 106 8.34 -9.98 -11.03
C SER A 106 6.94 -9.34 -11.05
N LYS A 107 6.59 -8.58 -12.10
CA LYS A 107 5.21 -8.08 -12.27
C LYS A 107 4.26 -9.22 -12.65
N GLU A 108 4.78 -10.21 -13.34
CA GLU A 108 4.11 -11.39 -13.86
C GLU A 108 3.73 -12.36 -12.71
N ASP A 109 4.61 -12.51 -11.72
CA ASP A 109 4.42 -13.37 -10.53
C ASP A 109 3.07 -13.11 -9.84
N PHE A 110 2.68 -11.84 -9.71
CA PHE A 110 1.42 -11.43 -9.07
C PHE A 110 0.16 -12.01 -9.73
N LYS A 111 0.24 -12.34 -11.03
CA LYS A 111 -0.83 -12.99 -11.80
C LYS A 111 -0.84 -14.52 -11.59
N GLU A 112 0.28 -15.10 -11.18
CA GLU A 112 0.44 -16.54 -10.91
C GLU A 112 0.30 -16.90 -9.42
N MET A 113 0.23 -15.92 -8.52
CA MET A 113 0.06 -16.15 -7.07
C MET A 113 -1.26 -16.86 -6.73
N GLU A 114 -1.15 -18.01 -6.09
CA GLU A 114 -2.29 -18.78 -5.59
C GLU A 114 -2.84 -18.12 -4.30
N ILE A 115 -4.05 -17.56 -4.38
CA ILE A 115 -4.75 -17.06 -3.19
C ILE A 115 -5.22 -18.22 -2.32
N LEU A 116 -4.61 -18.39 -1.14
CA LEU A 116 -5.00 -19.43 -0.18
C LEU A 116 -6.27 -19.04 0.59
N GLY A 117 -6.37 -17.77 0.99
CA GLY A 117 -7.55 -17.24 1.69
C GLY A 117 -7.29 -15.93 2.42
N GLN A 118 -8.29 -15.48 3.18
CA GLN A 118 -8.22 -14.28 4.02
C GLN A 118 -7.81 -14.64 5.45
N PHE A 119 -6.91 -13.85 6.05
CA PHE A 119 -6.50 -13.96 7.44
C PHE A 119 -6.95 -12.73 8.25
N ASN A 120 -7.53 -12.98 9.42
CA ASN A 120 -7.98 -11.96 10.38
C ASN A 120 -8.84 -10.81 9.80
N LEU A 121 -9.58 -11.07 8.71
CA LEU A 121 -10.39 -10.10 7.95
C LEU A 121 -9.64 -8.83 7.48
N GLY A 122 -8.30 -8.85 7.45
CA GLY A 122 -7.46 -7.70 7.06
C GLY A 122 -6.31 -8.06 6.10
N PHE A 123 -5.96 -9.34 6.00
CA PHE A 123 -4.83 -9.79 5.18
C PHE A 123 -5.26 -10.86 4.18
N ILE A 124 -4.62 -10.85 3.02
CA ILE A 124 -4.72 -11.90 2.00
C ILE A 124 -3.45 -12.75 2.11
N ILE A 125 -3.62 -14.07 2.19
CA ILE A 125 -2.50 -15.01 2.14
C ILE A 125 -2.35 -15.50 0.70
N ALA A 126 -1.26 -15.08 0.07
CA ALA A 126 -0.91 -15.38 -1.32
C ALA A 126 0.33 -16.28 -1.36
N ARG A 127 0.40 -17.17 -2.34
CA ARG A 127 1.44 -18.21 -2.42
C ARG A 127 2.00 -18.30 -3.83
N ARG A 128 3.31 -18.07 -3.99
CA ARG A 128 3.99 -18.09 -5.28
C ARG A 128 4.72 -19.43 -5.45
N ARG A 129 4.39 -20.15 -6.52
CA ARG A 129 5.07 -21.39 -6.93
C ARG A 129 5.76 -21.16 -8.26
N GLN A 130 7.08 -21.05 -8.27
CA GLN A 130 7.85 -20.93 -9.50
C GLN A 130 8.72 -22.18 -9.68
N LYS A 131 8.55 -22.88 -10.80
CA LYS A 131 9.50 -23.91 -11.23
C LYS A 131 10.68 -23.21 -11.89
N LEU A 132 11.86 -23.26 -11.29
CA LEU A 132 13.08 -22.87 -12.00
C LEU A 132 13.36 -23.94 -13.07
N VAL A 133 13.04 -23.60 -14.31
CA VAL A 133 13.50 -24.34 -15.49
C VAL A 133 14.89 -23.83 -15.81
N SER A 134 15.91 -24.67 -15.61
CA SER A 134 17.25 -24.40 -16.11
C SER A 134 17.31 -24.73 -17.59
N GLU A 135 17.29 -23.70 -18.45
CA GLU A 135 17.48 -23.83 -19.91
C GLU A 135 18.96 -24.02 -20.30
N GLU A 136 19.73 -24.73 -19.47
CA GLU A 136 21.09 -25.17 -19.80
C GLU A 136 21.01 -26.67 -20.16
N GLU A 137 21.48 -26.99 -21.37
CA GLU A 137 21.31 -28.30 -21.97
C GLU A 137 22.15 -29.39 -21.28
N VAL A 138 21.71 -30.63 -21.48
CA VAL A 138 22.26 -31.84 -20.86
C VAL A 138 23.73 -32.05 -21.23
N GLU A 139 24.62 -32.01 -20.23
CA GLU A 139 25.69 -33.00 -20.13
C GLU A 139 25.24 -34.12 -19.20
N GLU A 140 25.22 -35.35 -19.70
CA GLU A 140 24.80 -36.53 -18.94
C GLU A 140 25.86 -36.85 -17.87
N ASN A 141 25.53 -36.75 -16.57
CA ASN A 141 26.01 -37.67 -15.50
C ASN A 141 25.42 -37.41 -14.09
N ASP A 142 24.94 -36.21 -13.73
CA ASP A 142 24.41 -35.90 -12.38
C ASP A 142 23.02 -35.22 -12.42
N VAL A 143 21.94 -36.01 -12.39
CA VAL A 143 20.57 -35.53 -12.71
C VAL A 143 19.66 -35.32 -11.48
N GLU A 144 20.00 -35.83 -10.29
CA GLU A 144 19.13 -35.78 -9.10
C GLU A 144 19.52 -34.67 -8.09
N ASN A 145 19.10 -33.42 -8.34
CA ASN A 145 18.62 -32.37 -7.38
C ASN A 145 18.87 -30.90 -7.81
N THR A 146 18.43 -30.45 -8.99
CA THR A 146 18.36 -28.99 -9.30
C THR A 146 17.02 -28.51 -9.90
N THR A 147 15.94 -29.28 -9.79
CA THR A 147 14.57 -28.76 -9.99
C THR A 147 14.14 -27.88 -8.80
N GLY A 148 14.74 -26.70 -8.69
CA GLY A 148 14.46 -25.72 -7.64
C GLY A 148 13.04 -25.16 -7.77
N ILE A 149 12.10 -25.73 -7.00
CA ILE A 149 10.76 -25.15 -6.85
C ILE A 149 10.86 -24.06 -5.77
N LEU A 150 10.75 -22.79 -6.18
CA LEU A 150 10.52 -21.69 -5.25
C LEU A 150 9.05 -21.75 -4.82
N ASP A 151 8.82 -21.80 -3.50
CA ASP A 151 7.49 -22.05 -2.93
C ASP A 151 7.21 -21.07 -1.79
N ASP A 152 7.15 -19.78 -2.12
CA ASP A 152 7.07 -18.68 -1.17
C ASP A 152 5.64 -18.39 -0.70
N LEU A 153 5.50 -18.14 0.59
CA LEU A 153 4.28 -17.66 1.21
C LEU A 153 4.40 -16.16 1.54
N PHE A 154 3.41 -15.38 1.12
CA PHE A 154 3.34 -13.94 1.34
C PHE A 154 2.08 -13.55 2.12
N ILE A 155 2.21 -12.49 2.91
CA ILE A 155 1.08 -11.78 3.52
C ILE A 155 0.91 -10.43 2.83
N VAL A 156 -0.31 -10.11 2.42
CA VAL A 156 -0.69 -8.86 1.77
C VAL A 156 -1.74 -8.15 2.62
N ASP A 157 -1.54 -6.89 2.97
CA ASP A 157 -2.55 -6.03 3.61
C ASP A 157 -3.59 -5.61 2.57
N GLN A 158 -4.84 -6.01 2.79
CA GLN A 158 -5.91 -5.83 1.81
C GLN A 158 -6.29 -4.36 1.59
N HIS A 159 -6.04 -3.50 2.59
CA HIS A 159 -6.34 -2.07 2.54
C HIS A 159 -5.18 -1.31 1.90
N ALA A 160 -3.94 -1.56 2.35
CA ALA A 160 -2.76 -0.88 1.84
C ALA A 160 -2.49 -1.19 0.36
N ALA A 161 -2.70 -2.44 -0.08
CA ALA A 161 -2.52 -2.83 -1.48
C ALA A 161 -3.56 -2.17 -2.42
N ASP A 162 -4.84 -2.17 -2.04
CA ASP A 162 -5.90 -1.51 -2.82
C ASP A 162 -5.79 0.02 -2.75
N GLU A 163 -5.38 0.60 -1.61
CA GLU A 163 -5.06 2.04 -1.50
C GLU A 163 -3.94 2.43 -2.46
N LYS A 164 -2.87 1.64 -2.53
CA LYS A 164 -1.73 1.87 -3.43
C LYS A 164 -2.15 1.81 -4.90
N TYR A 165 -3.00 0.85 -5.28
CA TYR A 165 -3.56 0.74 -6.63
C TYR A 165 -4.47 1.91 -6.99
N ASN A 166 -5.42 2.25 -6.10
CA ASN A 166 -6.31 3.38 -6.28
C ASN A 166 -5.55 4.71 -6.34
N PHE A 167 -4.45 4.85 -5.59
CA PHE A 167 -3.57 6.02 -5.61
C PHE A 167 -2.81 6.16 -6.93
N GLU A 168 -2.10 5.13 -7.41
CA GLU A 168 -1.39 5.21 -8.70
C GLU A 168 -2.36 5.47 -9.86
N THR A 169 -3.51 4.79 -9.87
CA THR A 169 -4.60 5.03 -10.84
C THR A 169 -5.07 6.48 -10.80
N LEU A 170 -5.30 7.07 -9.62
CA LEU A 170 -5.71 8.47 -9.48
C LEU A 170 -4.62 9.44 -10.00
N GLN A 171 -3.35 9.20 -9.69
CA GLN A 171 -2.25 10.05 -10.15
C GLN A 171 -2.09 10.06 -11.67
N GLN A 172 -2.31 8.92 -12.34
CA GLN A 172 -2.21 8.81 -13.79
C GLN A 172 -3.45 9.40 -14.49
N THR A 173 -4.66 9.04 -14.04
CA THR A 173 -5.90 9.28 -14.81
C THR A 173 -6.65 10.58 -14.47
N THR A 174 -6.40 11.20 -13.32
CA THR A 174 -7.25 12.33 -12.86
C THR A 174 -6.76 13.66 -13.39
N ASN A 175 -7.49 14.31 -14.30
CA ASN A 175 -7.34 15.75 -14.52
C ASN A 175 -7.91 16.51 -13.30
N ILE A 176 -7.14 17.45 -12.74
CA ILE A 176 -7.59 18.27 -11.61
C ILE A 176 -8.37 19.47 -12.16
N ARG A 177 -9.64 19.60 -11.77
CA ARG A 177 -10.51 20.71 -12.19
C ARG A 177 -9.84 22.07 -11.92
N CYS A 178 -9.64 22.83 -12.98
CA CYS A 178 -9.20 24.21 -12.94
C CYS A 178 -10.37 25.20 -12.74
N GLN A 179 -10.00 26.44 -12.44
CA GLN A 179 -10.84 27.63 -12.51
C GLN A 179 -10.06 28.69 -13.30
N ARG A 180 -10.63 29.18 -14.40
CA ARG A 180 -10.04 30.30 -15.16
C ARG A 180 -10.00 31.56 -14.29
N LEU A 181 -8.89 32.28 -14.36
CA LEU A 181 -8.71 33.60 -13.76
C LEU A 181 -9.54 34.63 -14.53
N LEU A 182 -9.86 35.76 -13.88
CA LEU A 182 -10.58 36.87 -14.53
C LEU A 182 -9.69 37.64 -15.53
N GLN A 183 -8.39 37.72 -15.22
CA GLN A 183 -7.33 38.27 -16.06
C GLN A 183 -6.16 37.27 -16.04
N PRO A 184 -5.56 36.90 -17.17
CA PRO A 184 -4.37 36.05 -17.19
C PRO A 184 -3.23 36.71 -16.41
N ARG A 185 -2.56 35.94 -15.55
CA ARG A 185 -1.45 36.46 -14.72
C ARG A 185 -0.11 36.18 -15.41
N PRO A 186 0.71 37.18 -15.77
CA PRO A 186 2.07 36.92 -16.26
C PRO A 186 2.90 36.20 -15.19
N LEU A 187 3.71 35.24 -15.62
CA LEU A 187 4.61 34.50 -14.75
C LEU A 187 6.02 35.09 -14.83
N GLU A 188 6.67 35.17 -13.66
CA GLU A 188 8.06 35.61 -13.52
C GLU A 188 8.88 34.37 -13.15
N LEU A 189 9.39 33.71 -14.19
CA LEU A 189 10.13 32.45 -14.12
C LEU A 189 11.57 32.66 -14.59
N THR A 190 12.49 31.76 -14.23
CA THR A 190 13.80 31.73 -14.89
C THR A 190 13.67 31.12 -16.29
N ALA A 191 14.61 31.39 -17.19
CA ALA A 191 14.62 30.77 -18.52
C ALA A 191 14.67 29.23 -18.46
N SER A 192 15.23 28.65 -17.40
CA SER A 192 15.20 27.19 -17.17
C SER A 192 13.80 26.70 -16.82
N ASP A 193 13.10 27.41 -15.93
CA ASP A 193 11.74 27.09 -15.51
C ASP A 193 10.72 27.29 -16.63
N GLU A 194 10.91 28.31 -17.48
CA GLU A 194 10.10 28.53 -18.68
C GLU A 194 10.20 27.34 -19.65
N ILE A 195 11.42 26.88 -19.95
CA ILE A 195 11.67 25.73 -20.84
C ILE A 195 11.02 24.45 -20.24
N VAL A 196 11.23 24.17 -18.95
CA VAL A 196 10.64 23.01 -18.27
C VAL A 196 9.10 23.07 -18.30
N ALA A 197 8.52 24.26 -18.14
CA ALA A 197 7.07 24.47 -18.21
C ALA A 197 6.52 24.31 -19.64
N LEU A 198 7.22 24.82 -20.65
CA LEU A 198 6.88 24.68 -22.08
C LEU A 198 6.95 23.22 -22.54
N GLU A 199 7.97 22.47 -22.13
CA GLU A 199 8.10 21.04 -22.45
C GLU A 199 7.04 20.16 -21.79
N ASN A 200 6.44 20.61 -20.67
CA ASN A 200 5.55 19.79 -19.84
C ASN A 200 4.15 20.41 -19.63
N ILE A 201 3.67 21.25 -20.56
CA ILE A 201 2.35 21.91 -20.52
C ILE A 201 1.23 20.90 -20.20
N ASP A 202 1.24 19.71 -20.79
CA ASP A 202 0.24 18.67 -20.51
C ASP A 202 0.24 18.18 -19.06
N VAL A 203 1.41 18.12 -18.40
CA VAL A 203 1.52 17.74 -16.98
C VAL A 203 1.01 18.88 -16.08
N LEU A 204 1.29 20.13 -16.42
CA LEU A 204 0.73 21.30 -15.73
C LEU A 204 -0.80 21.32 -15.84
N LYS A 205 -1.33 21.10 -17.06
CA LYS A 205 -2.75 21.02 -17.37
C LYS A 205 -3.45 19.83 -16.71
N LEU A 206 -2.79 18.69 -16.60
CA LEU A 206 -3.27 17.52 -15.85
C LEU A 206 -3.38 17.83 -14.34
N ASN A 207 -2.56 18.76 -13.83
CA ASN A 207 -2.64 19.30 -12.47
C ASN A 207 -3.57 20.51 -12.33
N GLY A 208 -4.23 20.96 -13.41
CA GLY A 208 -5.21 22.04 -13.39
C GLY A 208 -4.62 23.46 -13.52
N PHE A 209 -3.31 23.58 -13.83
CA PHE A 209 -2.68 24.83 -14.24
C PHE A 209 -2.71 24.94 -15.76
N GLU A 210 -3.39 25.94 -16.31
CA GLU A 210 -3.42 26.20 -17.76
C GLU A 210 -2.59 27.45 -18.08
N LEU A 211 -1.57 27.28 -18.92
CA LEU A 211 -0.69 28.34 -19.38
C LEU A 211 -1.02 28.77 -20.81
N GLU A 212 -0.89 30.07 -21.06
CA GLU A 212 -0.78 30.70 -22.37
C GLU A 212 0.70 30.88 -22.68
N VAL A 213 1.10 30.63 -23.93
CA VAL A 213 2.40 31.05 -24.46
C VAL A 213 2.16 32.29 -25.30
N ILE A 214 2.89 33.37 -25.00
CA ILE A 214 2.94 34.55 -25.86
C ILE A 214 4.03 34.30 -26.91
N ASP A 215 3.68 34.32 -28.19
CA ASP A 215 4.68 34.42 -29.24
C ASP A 215 5.20 35.86 -29.31
N ASP A 216 6.52 36.02 -29.45
CA ASP A 216 7.23 37.31 -29.41
C ASP A 216 6.86 38.27 -30.58
N ALA A 217 5.93 37.85 -31.44
CA ALA A 217 5.31 38.65 -32.50
C ALA A 217 4.03 39.40 -32.06
N GLN A 218 3.61 39.29 -30.79
CA GLN A 218 2.41 39.95 -30.24
C GLN A 218 2.73 41.03 -29.18
N GLU A 219 3.88 41.70 -29.26
CA GLU A 219 4.28 42.81 -28.38
C GLU A 219 3.52 44.15 -28.63
N GLU A 220 2.28 44.08 -29.12
CA GLU A 220 1.36 45.22 -29.26
C GLU A 220 0.52 45.50 -27.98
N ASP A 221 0.63 44.65 -26.94
CA ASP A 221 0.08 44.91 -25.60
C ASP A 221 0.87 46.06 -24.91
N GLU A 222 0.36 47.30 -25.01
CA GLU A 222 0.99 48.53 -24.48
C GLU A 222 1.41 48.43 -22.99
N ASP A 223 0.70 47.62 -22.18
CA ASP A 223 0.94 47.41 -20.75
C ASP A 223 2.34 46.83 -20.41
N ILE A 224 2.99 46.10 -21.33
CA ILE A 224 4.27 45.44 -21.05
C ILE A 224 5.47 46.40 -21.22
N GLN A 225 5.40 47.36 -22.13
CA GLN A 225 6.53 48.23 -22.48
C GLN A 225 6.85 49.28 -21.38
N MET A 226 5.91 49.54 -20.47
CA MET A 226 5.98 50.63 -19.47
C MET A 226 6.77 50.29 -18.19
N LEU A 227 7.53 49.19 -18.17
CA LEU A 227 8.28 48.73 -16.99
C LEU A 227 9.81 48.62 -17.18
N ASP A 228 10.36 48.89 -18.37
CA ASP A 228 11.81 48.90 -18.57
C ASP A 228 12.46 50.18 -18.02
N ASN A 229 12.80 50.15 -16.73
CA ASN A 229 13.64 51.16 -16.07
C ASN A 229 15.15 50.81 -16.17
N GLY A 230 15.59 50.22 -17.27
CA GLY A 230 17.02 50.17 -17.66
C GLY A 230 17.88 49.16 -16.91
N ASP A 231 17.28 48.15 -16.27
CA ASP A 231 17.99 47.00 -15.69
C ASP A 231 17.62 45.74 -16.49
N HIS A 232 18.41 45.42 -17.51
CA HIS A 232 18.14 44.34 -18.48
C HIS A 232 18.39 42.93 -17.91
N SER A 233 17.84 42.63 -16.73
CA SER A 233 17.57 41.26 -16.32
C SER A 233 16.47 40.70 -17.22
N GLN A 234 16.82 39.76 -18.10
CA GLN A 234 15.92 39.19 -19.11
C GLN A 234 14.92 38.20 -18.47
N ILE A 235 13.97 38.74 -17.71
CA ILE A 235 12.82 37.99 -17.18
C ILE A 235 11.81 37.84 -18.32
N HIS A 236 11.95 36.74 -19.06
CA HIS A 236 11.07 36.40 -20.18
C HIS A 236 9.63 36.15 -19.68
N ARG A 237 8.75 37.14 -19.81
CA ARG A 237 7.33 37.07 -19.40
C ARG A 237 6.44 36.35 -20.43
N ARG A 238 6.99 35.34 -21.11
CA ARG A 238 6.40 34.64 -22.26
C ARG A 238 5.29 33.65 -21.88
N LEU A 239 5.08 33.42 -20.57
CA LEU A 239 4.03 32.56 -20.03
C LEU A 239 3.01 33.37 -19.20
N ARG A 240 1.71 33.22 -19.51
CA ARG A 240 0.59 33.75 -18.70
C ARG A 240 -0.23 32.60 -18.12
N LEU A 241 -0.57 32.65 -16.83
CA LEU A 241 -1.45 31.69 -16.17
C LEU A 241 -2.93 32.05 -16.45
N ILE A 242 -3.61 31.22 -17.24
CA ILE A 242 -5.04 31.37 -17.60
C ILE A 242 -5.95 30.74 -16.53
N ALA A 243 -5.56 29.59 -15.97
CA ALA A 243 -6.38 28.85 -15.00
C ALA A 243 -5.54 28.18 -13.92
N GLN A 244 -6.10 28.08 -12.70
CA GLN A 244 -5.48 27.45 -11.54
C GLN A 244 -6.35 26.31 -10.97
N PRO A 245 -5.78 25.26 -10.35
CA PRO A 245 -6.55 24.16 -9.80
C PRO A 245 -7.42 24.58 -8.61
N VAL A 246 -8.61 23.98 -8.49
CA VAL A 246 -9.56 24.25 -7.39
C VAL A 246 -10.11 22.98 -6.75
N SER A 247 -10.10 22.95 -5.43
CA SER A 247 -10.69 21.90 -4.60
C SER A 247 -11.49 22.51 -3.46
N LYS A 248 -12.65 21.94 -3.13
CA LYS A 248 -13.56 22.47 -2.08
C LYS A 248 -12.91 22.67 -0.71
N ASN A 249 -11.84 21.91 -0.43
CA ASN A 249 -11.16 21.87 0.86
C ASN A 249 -9.65 22.18 0.73
N THR A 250 -9.19 22.66 -0.43
CA THR A 250 -7.75 22.90 -0.67
C THR A 250 -7.57 24.05 -1.67
N VAL A 251 -6.97 25.13 -1.18
CA VAL A 251 -6.57 26.27 -2.02
C VAL A 251 -5.18 25.98 -2.57
N PHE A 252 -5.08 26.04 -3.90
CA PHE A 252 -3.80 26.03 -4.59
C PHE A 252 -3.32 27.48 -4.78
N ASP A 253 -2.01 27.67 -4.74
CA ASP A 253 -1.34 28.96 -4.86
C ASP A 253 -0.07 28.83 -5.73
N MET A 254 0.62 29.93 -6.01
CA MET A 254 1.77 29.94 -6.94
C MET A 254 2.88 28.97 -6.52
N ARG A 255 3.05 28.71 -5.22
CA ARG A 255 4.09 27.80 -4.72
C ARG A 255 3.81 26.36 -5.08
N ASP A 256 2.57 25.98 -5.38
CA ASP A 256 2.25 24.64 -5.90
C ASP A 256 2.60 24.50 -7.39
N LEU A 257 2.66 25.61 -8.13
CA LEU A 257 3.16 25.64 -9.51
C LEU A 257 4.70 25.64 -9.51
N GLU A 258 5.32 26.46 -8.65
CA GLU A 258 6.77 26.46 -8.42
C GLU A 258 7.26 25.08 -7.97
N GLU A 259 6.58 24.42 -7.00
CA GLU A 259 6.85 23.03 -6.60
C GLU A 259 6.72 22.07 -7.78
N LEU A 260 5.68 22.22 -8.62
CA LEU A 260 5.44 21.32 -9.75
C LEU A 260 6.51 21.46 -10.85
N ILE A 261 6.95 22.68 -11.15
CA ILE A 261 8.05 22.94 -12.11
C ILE A 261 9.37 22.41 -11.55
N GLN A 262 9.69 22.68 -10.28
CA GLN A 262 10.90 22.16 -9.64
C GLN A 262 10.92 20.62 -9.61
N LEU A 263 9.78 19.97 -9.38
CA LEU A 263 9.64 18.52 -9.42
C LEU A 263 9.73 17.92 -10.83
N LEU A 264 9.59 18.73 -11.89
CA LEU A 264 9.75 18.30 -13.29
C LEU A 264 11.20 18.43 -13.78
N HIS A 265 11.99 19.35 -13.23
CA HIS A 265 13.38 19.59 -13.65
C HIS A 265 14.29 18.35 -13.58
N ASP A 266 14.12 17.50 -12.56
CA ASP A 266 14.90 16.26 -12.37
C ASP A 266 14.35 15.04 -13.17
N ARG A 267 13.46 15.23 -14.15
CA ARG A 267 12.68 14.14 -14.78
C ARG A 267 12.64 14.19 -16.30
N PRO A 268 12.53 13.03 -16.97
CA PRO A 268 12.28 12.99 -18.41
C PRO A 268 10.88 13.53 -18.74
N THR A 269 10.81 14.28 -19.84
CA THR A 269 9.61 14.93 -20.37
C THR A 269 8.42 13.97 -20.45
N GLY A 270 7.24 14.43 -19.99
CA GLY A 270 6.01 13.64 -20.02
C GLY A 270 5.83 12.62 -18.88
N GLN A 271 6.76 12.49 -17.92
CA GLN A 271 6.48 11.74 -16.69
C GLN A 271 5.38 12.44 -15.88
N THR A 272 4.32 11.74 -15.49
CA THR A 272 3.22 12.33 -14.72
C THR A 272 3.63 12.67 -13.28
N VAL A 273 3.84 13.96 -13.00
CA VAL A 273 4.19 14.51 -11.68
C VAL A 273 2.97 15.17 -11.02
N ARG A 274 2.92 15.17 -9.69
CA ARG A 274 1.90 15.82 -8.85
C ARG A 274 2.55 16.61 -7.72
N CYS A 275 2.14 17.86 -7.49
CA CYS A 275 2.56 18.63 -6.32
C CYS A 275 2.02 18.05 -5.02
N SER A 276 2.61 18.43 -3.88
CA SER A 276 2.34 17.94 -2.54
C SER A 276 0.85 17.96 -2.17
N LYS A 277 0.16 19.08 -2.39
CA LYS A 277 -1.28 19.25 -2.14
C LYS A 277 -2.13 18.29 -2.99
N ALA A 278 -1.80 18.14 -4.27
CA ALA A 278 -2.49 17.19 -5.16
C ALA A 278 -2.26 15.74 -4.73
N ARG A 279 -1.01 15.40 -4.38
CA ARG A 279 -0.62 14.06 -3.90
C ARG A 279 -1.34 13.68 -2.62
N ALA A 280 -1.41 14.59 -1.64
CA ALA A 280 -2.15 14.40 -0.39
C ALA A 280 -3.67 14.25 -0.63
N MET A 281 -4.24 15.05 -1.54
CA MET A 281 -5.64 14.91 -1.94
C MET A 281 -5.93 13.53 -2.57
N PHE A 282 -5.04 13.02 -3.43
CA PHE A 282 -5.21 11.68 -4.01
C PHE A 282 -5.01 10.55 -2.99
N ALA A 283 -4.09 10.68 -2.04
CA ALA A 283 -3.91 9.71 -0.95
C ALA A 283 -5.19 9.59 -0.09
N MET A 284 -5.78 10.72 0.31
CA MET A 284 -7.06 10.72 1.04
C MET A 284 -8.23 10.14 0.23
N ARG A 285 -8.27 10.39 -1.09
CA ARG A 285 -9.30 9.81 -1.98
C ARG A 285 -9.12 8.30 -2.14
N ALA A 286 -7.89 7.82 -2.29
CA ALA A 286 -7.57 6.40 -2.39
C ALA A 286 -7.95 5.66 -1.11
N CYS A 287 -7.52 6.16 0.05
CA CYS A 287 -7.83 5.58 1.36
C CYS A 287 -9.34 5.37 1.57
N ARG A 288 -10.14 6.40 1.26
CA ARG A 288 -11.61 6.39 1.40
C ARG A 288 -12.36 5.57 0.34
N LYS A 289 -11.72 5.24 -0.79
CA LYS A 289 -12.28 4.40 -1.86
C LYS A 289 -12.02 2.90 -1.61
N SER A 290 -10.92 2.59 -0.92
CA SER A 290 -10.35 1.24 -0.89
C SER A 290 -11.03 0.32 0.12
N VAL A 291 -10.82 -1.00 -0.03
CA VAL A 291 -11.31 -2.03 0.89
C VAL A 291 -10.95 -1.70 2.33
N MET A 292 -11.92 -1.78 3.24
CA MET A 292 -11.71 -1.56 4.68
C MET A 292 -11.12 -2.80 5.36
N VAL A 293 -10.28 -2.57 6.39
CA VAL A 293 -9.87 -3.63 7.32
C VAL A 293 -11.10 -4.12 8.10
N GLY A 294 -11.24 -5.44 8.26
CA GLY A 294 -12.41 -6.07 8.86
C GLY A 294 -13.49 -6.50 7.85
N MET A 295 -13.39 -6.06 6.59
CA MET A 295 -14.31 -6.49 5.53
C MET A 295 -14.00 -7.92 5.06
N PRO A 296 -14.95 -8.87 5.06
CA PRO A 296 -14.76 -10.19 4.48
C PRO A 296 -14.67 -10.10 2.94
N LEU A 297 -13.70 -10.81 2.34
CA LEU A 297 -13.47 -10.79 0.89
C LEU A 297 -13.70 -12.17 0.26
N THR A 298 -14.34 -12.18 -0.92
CA THR A 298 -14.41 -13.38 -1.77
C THR A 298 -13.05 -13.68 -2.40
N LYS A 299 -12.79 -14.95 -2.78
CA LYS A 299 -11.55 -15.33 -3.47
C LYS A 299 -11.34 -14.59 -4.80
N SER A 300 -12.41 -14.17 -5.48
CA SER A 300 -12.32 -13.34 -6.69
C SER A 300 -11.85 -11.91 -6.37
N GLN A 301 -12.38 -11.26 -5.33
CA GLN A 301 -11.92 -9.94 -4.90
C GLN A 301 -10.47 -9.96 -4.44
N MET A 302 -10.08 -10.96 -3.63
CA MET A 302 -8.69 -11.14 -3.20
C MET A 302 -7.73 -11.34 -4.38
N ASN A 303 -8.15 -12.13 -5.39
CA ASN A 303 -7.37 -12.32 -6.60
C ASN A 303 -7.22 -11.01 -7.41
N SER A 304 -8.26 -10.18 -7.47
CA SER A 304 -8.20 -8.86 -8.11
C SER A 304 -7.17 -7.96 -7.42
N VAL A 305 -7.20 -7.86 -6.09
CA VAL A 305 -6.25 -7.04 -5.32
C VAL A 305 -4.80 -7.45 -5.59
N VAL A 306 -4.48 -8.76 -5.56
CA VAL A 306 -3.13 -9.24 -5.82
C VAL A 306 -2.74 -9.07 -7.30
N THR A 307 -3.65 -9.34 -8.25
CA THR A 307 -3.40 -9.11 -9.69
C THR A 307 -3.12 -7.63 -9.99
N HIS A 308 -3.81 -6.70 -9.31
CA HIS A 308 -3.56 -5.27 -9.45
C HIS A 308 -2.14 -4.88 -9.02
N MET A 309 -1.51 -5.59 -8.08
CA MET A 309 -0.13 -5.30 -7.65
C MET A 309 0.90 -5.50 -8.77
N GLY A 310 0.68 -6.46 -9.68
CA GLY A 310 1.50 -6.62 -10.89
C GLY A 310 1.36 -5.47 -11.89
N THR A 311 0.28 -4.68 -11.85
CA THR A 311 0.08 -3.52 -12.74
C THR A 311 0.79 -2.26 -12.25
N MET A 312 1.06 -2.15 -10.95
CA MET A 312 1.68 -0.99 -10.31
C MET A 312 3.17 -0.87 -10.59
N ASN A 313 3.76 0.30 -10.32
CA ASN A 313 5.21 0.50 -10.52
C ASN A 313 6.06 0.18 -9.29
N GLN A 314 5.62 0.54 -8.09
CA GLN A 314 6.27 0.18 -6.83
C GLN A 314 5.22 -0.35 -5.85
N PRO A 315 4.71 -1.59 -6.02
CA PRO A 315 3.54 -2.06 -5.27
C PRO A 315 3.74 -2.18 -3.75
N TRP A 316 4.96 -2.02 -3.24
CA TRP A 316 5.41 -2.42 -1.90
C TRP A 316 4.95 -1.56 -0.72
N ASN A 317 4.68 -0.28 -0.97
CA ASN A 317 4.39 0.73 0.06
C ASN A 317 3.21 1.63 -0.37
N CYS A 318 2.22 1.82 0.50
CA CYS A 318 1.07 2.68 0.24
C CYS A 318 1.46 4.18 0.27
N PRO A 319 0.63 5.13 -0.22
CA PRO A 319 0.97 6.56 -0.21
C PRO A 319 1.25 7.15 1.18
N HIS A 320 0.79 6.48 2.26
CA HIS A 320 1.05 6.83 3.65
C HIS A 320 2.26 6.08 4.27
N GLY A 321 3.04 5.35 3.47
CA GLY A 321 4.24 4.63 3.92
C GLY A 321 3.99 3.29 4.64
N ARG A 322 2.77 2.74 4.58
CA ARG A 322 2.49 1.40 5.14
C ARG A 322 2.91 0.31 4.15
N PRO A 323 3.51 -0.79 4.59
CA PRO A 323 3.85 -1.90 3.72
C PRO A 323 2.58 -2.59 3.20
N THR A 324 2.51 -2.85 1.90
CA THR A 324 1.40 -3.58 1.27
C THR A 324 1.56 -5.09 1.40
N MET A 325 2.80 -5.59 1.42
CA MET A 325 3.10 -7.02 1.55
C MET A 325 4.47 -7.29 2.18
N ARG A 326 4.63 -8.48 2.76
CA ARG A 326 5.90 -9.03 3.27
C ARG A 326 5.99 -10.53 3.03
N HIS A 327 7.22 -11.05 3.01
CA HIS A 327 7.49 -12.50 3.00
C HIS A 327 7.11 -13.08 4.37
N LEU A 328 6.40 -14.21 4.38
CA LEU A 328 6.16 -14.99 5.60
C LEU A 328 7.21 -16.09 5.75
N PHE A 329 7.35 -16.94 4.72
CA PHE A 329 8.14 -18.16 4.80
C PHE A 329 8.39 -18.76 3.40
N ASP A 330 9.52 -19.43 3.22
CA ASP A 330 9.80 -20.29 2.05
C ASP A 330 9.48 -21.75 2.38
N MET A 331 8.41 -22.28 1.80
CA MET A 331 7.90 -23.62 2.09
C MET A 331 8.86 -24.75 1.67
N ALA A 332 9.82 -24.49 0.76
CA ALA A 332 10.82 -25.49 0.37
C ALA A 332 11.80 -25.80 1.51
N ASN A 333 12.02 -24.85 2.44
CA ASN A 333 12.88 -25.03 3.60
C ASN A 333 12.14 -25.53 4.86
N LEU A 334 10.88 -25.98 4.73
CA LEU A 334 10.08 -26.55 5.83
C LEU A 334 10.48 -28.01 6.13
N GLN A 335 11.75 -28.21 6.50
CA GLN A 335 12.25 -29.42 7.15
C GLN A 335 11.30 -29.80 8.29
N PRO A 336 10.72 -31.02 8.32
CA PRO A 336 9.92 -31.47 9.45
C PRO A 336 10.77 -31.48 10.72
N SER A 337 10.52 -30.53 11.64
CA SER A 337 11.23 -30.46 12.91
C SER A 337 10.97 -31.72 13.74
N THR A 338 11.93 -32.64 13.77
CA THR A 338 11.80 -33.95 14.45
C THR A 338 11.77 -33.86 15.97
N HIS A 339 11.96 -32.67 16.56
CA HIS A 339 11.64 -32.40 17.97
C HIS A 339 10.13 -32.27 18.17
N ASN A 340 9.40 -33.38 18.01
CA ASN A 340 8.05 -33.55 18.53
C ASN A 340 8.10 -33.80 20.06
N GLU A 341 8.75 -32.89 20.79
CA GLU A 341 9.11 -33.04 22.20
C GLU A 341 8.28 -32.13 23.12
N TYR A 342 7.47 -31.25 22.52
CA TYR A 342 6.52 -30.37 23.23
C TYR A 342 5.05 -30.74 23.04
N SER A 343 4.75 -31.74 22.20
CA SER A 343 3.40 -32.32 22.18
C SER A 343 3.17 -33.20 23.41
N ALA A 344 1.96 -33.15 23.97
CA ALA A 344 1.50 -33.94 25.12
C ALA A 344 2.12 -33.70 26.51
N ARG A 345 2.72 -32.53 26.82
CA ARG A 345 2.72 -32.04 28.21
C ARG A 345 1.29 -31.62 28.61
N LYS A 346 0.53 -32.53 29.21
CA LYS A 346 -0.77 -32.22 29.83
C LYS A 346 -0.59 -31.13 30.89
N VAL A 347 -1.18 -29.95 30.64
CA VAL A 347 -1.29 -28.88 31.64
C VAL A 347 -2.23 -29.36 32.74
N ASN A 348 -1.74 -29.42 33.98
CA ASN A 348 -2.55 -29.84 35.13
C ASN A 348 -3.19 -28.61 35.79
N TRP A 349 -4.39 -28.25 35.33
CA TRP A 349 -5.12 -27.05 35.76
C TRP A 349 -5.40 -26.99 37.27
N ALA A 350 -5.58 -28.14 37.93
CA ALA A 350 -5.80 -28.23 39.38
C ALA A 350 -4.64 -27.68 40.23
N ALA A 351 -3.47 -27.44 39.64
CA ALA A 351 -2.32 -26.84 40.33
C ALA A 351 -2.39 -25.30 40.46
N LEU A 352 -3.36 -24.62 39.82
CA LEU A 352 -3.56 -23.17 39.99
C LEU A 352 -4.61 -22.82 41.07
N GLU A 353 -5.57 -23.69 41.33
CA GLU A 353 -6.70 -23.38 42.23
C GLU A 353 -6.34 -23.47 43.73
N SER A 354 -5.20 -24.08 44.08
CA SER A 354 -4.75 -24.21 45.48
C SER A 354 -3.97 -23.00 46.01
N LYS A 355 -4.16 -21.82 45.41
CA LYS A 355 -3.61 -20.53 45.87
C LYS A 355 -4.64 -19.41 45.76
N SER A 356 -5.61 -19.43 46.67
CA SER A 356 -6.44 -18.30 47.09
C SER A 356 -6.60 -18.37 48.62
#